data_AF-A0A0J7J2U3-F1
#
_entry.id   AF-A0A0J7J2U3-F1
#
_cell.length_a   1.000
_cell.length_b   1.000
_cell.length_c   1.000
_cell.angle_alpha   90.00
_cell.angle_beta   90.00
_cell.angle_gamma   90.00
#
_symmetry.space_group_name_H-M   'P 1'
#
loop_
_entity.id
_entity.type
_entity.pdbx_description
1 polymer ?
#
loop_
_entity_poly.entity_id
_entity_poly.type
_entity_poly.pdbx_seq_one_letter_code
_entity_poly.pdbx_strand_id
1 'polypeptide(L)'
;MKIKSNTLYIVLYFLMFFVHFGIWQWLKIGFEPTFIKYYLFLTLLFVTVVTILSIIKNIFPTYIGFAFMGLVMFKLMIMFLVMNKLHLSEVPNYKVHFIIPYLISLLLETLYAVKMIQNEYANKENLDPNTEDKKGV
;
A
#
# COMPACT_ATOMS: atom_id res chain seq x y z
N MET A 1 23.02 6.15 3.93
CA MET A 1 22.48 5.51 2.70
C MET A 1 21.10 6.11 2.44
N LYS A 2 20.90 6.89 1.36
CA LYS A 2 19.58 7.48 1.05
C LYS A 2 18.63 6.35 0.61
N ILE A 3 17.79 5.86 1.52
CA ILE A 3 16.78 4.86 1.22
C ILE A 3 15.81 5.49 0.21
N LYS A 4 15.67 4.88 -0.98
CA LYS A 4 14.66 5.32 -1.96
C LYS A 4 13.29 5.26 -1.29
N SER A 5 12.48 6.28 -1.51
CA SER A 5 11.16 6.42 -0.87
C SER A 5 10.32 5.13 -0.96
N ASN A 6 10.34 4.45 -2.10
CA ASN A 6 9.60 3.21 -2.34
C ASN A 6 10.04 2.07 -1.40
N THR A 7 11.34 1.98 -1.12
CA THR A 7 11.92 0.95 -0.25
C THR A 7 11.42 1.08 1.18
N LEU A 8 11.18 2.31 1.66
CA LEU A 8 10.66 2.54 3.01
C LEU A 8 9.27 1.90 3.21
N TYR A 9 8.33 2.12 2.28
CA TYR A 9 6.97 1.59 2.41
C TYR A 9 6.93 0.07 2.32
N ILE A 10 7.78 -0.53 1.48
CA ILE A 10 7.93 -1.98 1.38
C ILE A 10 8.48 -2.55 2.69
N VAL A 11 9.52 -1.95 3.26
CA VAL A 11 10.08 -2.38 4.54
C VAL A 11 9.04 -2.26 5.67
N LEU A 12 8.29 -1.16 5.71
CA LEU A 12 7.25 -0.94 6.72
C LEU A 12 6.09 -1.96 6.60
N TYR A 13 5.75 -2.35 5.37
CA TYR A 13 4.78 -3.40 5.10
C TYR A 13 5.25 -4.76 5.64
N PHE A 14 6.50 -5.16 5.36
CA PHE A 14 7.05 -6.41 5.90
C PHE A 14 7.21 -6.38 7.42
N LEU A 15 7.59 -5.22 7.99
CA LEU A 15 7.65 -5.06 9.45
C LEU A 15 6.28 -5.30 10.10
N MET A 16 5.22 -4.74 9.53
CA MET A 16 3.85 -4.98 9.99
C MET A 16 3.50 -6.48 9.94
N PHE A 17 3.87 -7.17 8.86
CA PHE A 17 3.67 -8.62 8.74
C PHE A 17 4.34 -9.39 9.88
N PHE A 18 5.63 -9.13 10.14
CA PHE A 18 6.36 -9.82 11.20
C PHE A 18 5.80 -9.54 12.59
N VAL A 19 5.43 -8.29 12.88
CA VAL A 19 4.83 -7.92 14.17
C VAL A 19 3.49 -8.63 14.36
N HIS A 20 2.61 -8.60 13.35
CA HIS A 20 1.31 -9.25 13.46
C HIS A 20 1.43 -10.78 13.52
N PHE A 21 2.36 -11.38 12.78
CA PHE A 21 2.66 -12.81 12.86
C PHE A 21 3.25 -13.21 14.22
N GLY A 22 4.12 -12.38 14.82
CA GLY A 22 4.66 -12.61 16.16
C GLY A 22 3.57 -12.59 17.24
N ILE A 23 2.64 -11.62 17.16
CA ILE A 23 1.47 -11.56 18.06
C ILE A 23 0.60 -12.81 17.89
N TRP A 24 0.38 -13.25 16.64
CA TRP A 24 -0.40 -14.45 16.35
C TRP A 24 0.22 -15.73 16.95
N GLN A 25 1.53 -15.91 16.78
CA GLN A 25 2.27 -17.05 17.34
C GLN A 25 2.21 -17.06 18.87
N TRP A 26 2.27 -15.88 19.50
CA TRP A 26 2.18 -15.78 20.96
C TRP A 26 0.79 -16.18 21.49
N LEU A 27 -0.28 -15.83 20.75
CA LEU A 27 -1.66 -16.13 21.14
C LEU A 27 -2.10 -17.58 20.86
N LYS A 28 -1.29 -18.39 20.16
CA LYS A 28 -1.54 -19.82 19.86
C LYS A 28 -2.93 -20.10 19.26
N ILE A 29 -3.41 -19.21 18.38
CA ILE A 29 -4.78 -19.25 17.83
C ILE A 29 -4.96 -20.39 16.79
N GLY A 30 -3.87 -20.97 16.26
CA GLY A 30 -3.89 -21.97 15.20
C GLY A 30 -4.11 -21.35 13.81
N PHE A 31 -4.57 -22.14 12.83
CA PHE A 31 -4.94 -21.67 11.48
C PHE A 31 -3.82 -21.01 10.66
N GLU A 32 -2.56 -21.40 10.90
CA GLU A 32 -1.38 -20.90 10.20
C GLU A 32 -1.51 -20.97 8.66
N PRO A 33 -2.04 -22.05 8.05
CA PRO A 33 -2.17 -22.13 6.60
C PRO A 33 -3.09 -21.04 6.02
N THR A 34 -4.21 -20.73 6.69
CA THR A 34 -5.16 -19.70 6.26
C THR A 34 -4.54 -18.32 6.38
N PHE A 35 -3.81 -18.08 7.47
CA PHE A 35 -3.11 -16.83 7.70
C PHE A 35 -1.99 -16.59 6.66
N ILE A 36 -1.17 -17.61 6.38
CA ILE A 36 -0.10 -17.52 5.38
C ILE A 36 -0.69 -17.23 3.99
N LYS A 37 -1.76 -17.92 3.59
CA LYS A 37 -2.44 -17.67 2.31
C LYS A 37 -2.96 -16.23 2.22
N TYR A 38 -3.59 -15.74 3.30
CA TYR A 38 -4.08 -14.37 3.37
C TYR A 38 -2.95 -13.34 3.21
N TYR A 39 -1.83 -13.52 3.92
CA TYR A 39 -0.72 -12.58 3.84
C TYR A 39 0.02 -12.62 2.51
N LEU A 40 0.15 -13.80 1.91
CA LEU A 40 0.70 -13.93 0.55
C LEU A 40 -0.17 -13.15 -0.44
N PHE A 41 -1.50 -13.30 -0.33
CA PHE A 41 -2.45 -12.55 -1.14
C PHE A 41 -2.36 -11.03 -0.90
N LEU A 42 -2.30 -10.60 0.36
CA LEU A 42 -2.18 -9.19 0.72
C LEU A 42 -0.86 -8.59 0.19
N THR A 43 0.23 -9.36 0.25
CA THR A 43 1.56 -8.95 -0.24
C THR A 43 1.53 -8.80 -1.76
N LEU A 44 0.92 -9.77 -2.45
CA LEU A 44 0.73 -9.73 -3.89
C LEU A 44 -0.02 -8.46 -4.30
N LEU A 45 -1.18 -8.19 -3.67
CA LEU A 45 -1.95 -6.98 -3.96
C LEU A 45 -1.15 -5.69 -3.69
N PHE A 46 -0.45 -5.62 -2.56
CA PHE A 46 0.35 -4.45 -2.20
C PHE A 46 1.45 -4.18 -3.24
N VAL A 47 2.21 -5.21 -3.60
CA VAL A 47 3.26 -5.10 -4.62
C VAL A 47 2.68 -4.71 -5.98
N THR A 48 1.54 -5.28 -6.36
CA THR A 48 0.84 -4.91 -7.61
C THR A 48 0.45 -3.43 -7.62
N VAL A 49 -0.15 -2.91 -6.54
CA VAL A 49 -0.53 -1.48 -6.45
C VAL A 49 0.69 -0.59 -6.59
N VAL A 50 1.75 -0.86 -5.80
CA VAL A 50 2.99 -0.06 -5.84
C VAL A 50 3.64 -0.12 -7.23
N THR A 51 3.63 -1.29 -7.87
CA THR A 51 4.21 -1.49 -9.21
C THR A 51 3.43 -0.74 -10.27
N ILE A 52 2.11 -0.90 -10.32
CA ILE A 52 1.25 -0.22 -11.30
C ILE A 52 1.35 1.30 -11.12
N LEU A 53 1.30 1.81 -9.89
CA LEU A 53 1.48 3.24 -9.63
C LEU A 53 2.84 3.74 -10.13
N SER A 54 3.90 2.97 -9.90
CA SER A 54 5.25 3.32 -10.37
C SER A 54 5.33 3.39 -11.89
N ILE A 55 4.66 2.47 -12.60
CA ILE A 55 4.55 2.49 -14.06
C ILE A 55 3.76 3.71 -14.52
N ILE A 56 2.58 3.95 -13.94
CA ILE A 56 1.70 5.06 -14.32
C ILE A 56 2.39 6.41 -14.08
N LYS A 57 3.16 6.55 -13.00
CA LYS A 57 3.94 7.77 -12.77
C LYS A 57 4.89 8.09 -13.93
N ASN A 58 5.50 7.08 -14.53
CA ASN A 58 6.45 7.30 -15.61
C ASN A 58 5.77 7.64 -16.95
N ILE A 59 4.53 7.16 -17.16
CA ILE A 59 3.79 7.37 -18.43
C ILE A 59 2.87 8.59 -18.34
N PHE A 60 2.15 8.73 -17.23
CA PHE A 60 1.06 9.68 -17.00
C PHE A 60 1.12 10.29 -15.58
N PRO A 61 2.17 11.07 -15.25
CA PRO A 61 2.38 11.58 -13.89
C PRO A 61 1.23 12.46 -13.36
N THR A 62 0.53 13.16 -14.25
CA THR A 62 -0.61 14.03 -13.89
C THR A 62 -1.82 13.24 -13.37
N TYR A 63 -1.97 11.95 -13.72
CA TYR A 63 -3.15 11.15 -13.40
C TYR A 63 -2.93 10.12 -12.28
N ILE A 64 -1.83 10.21 -11.53
CA ILE A 64 -1.47 9.26 -10.45
C ILE A 64 -2.59 9.14 -9.40
N GLY A 65 -3.22 10.25 -9.00
CA GLY A 65 -4.30 10.23 -8.01
C GLY A 65 -5.53 9.45 -8.50
N PHE A 66 -5.91 9.62 -9.77
CA PHE A 66 -7.01 8.88 -10.37
C PHE A 66 -6.69 7.38 -10.49
N ALA A 67 -5.48 7.05 -10.92
CA ALA A 67 -5.00 5.67 -10.97
C ALA A 67 -5.00 5.00 -9.59
N PHE A 68 -4.58 5.71 -8.55
CA PHE A 68 -4.63 5.21 -7.18
C PHE A 68 -6.06 4.90 -6.74
N MET A 69 -7.01 5.82 -6.95
CA MET A 69 -8.41 5.58 -6.62
C MET A 69 -8.98 4.34 -7.33
N GLY A 70 -8.72 4.19 -8.64
CA GLY A 70 -9.14 3.01 -9.39
C GLY A 70 -8.51 1.71 -8.88
N LEU A 71 -7.22 1.73 -8.53
CA LEU A 71 -6.52 0.58 -7.96
C LEU A 71 -7.08 0.18 -6.59
N VAL A 72 -7.45 1.14 -5.74
CA VAL A 72 -8.08 0.85 -4.44
C VAL A 72 -9.45 0.20 -4.63
N MET A 73 -10.27 0.68 -5.56
CA MET A 73 -11.56 0.06 -5.86
C MET A 73 -11.39 -1.37 -6.39
N PHE A 74 -10.44 -1.58 -7.31
CA PHE A 74 -10.10 -2.90 -7.82
C PHE A 74 -9.61 -3.84 -6.71
N LYS A 75 -8.76 -3.34 -5.82
CA LYS A 75 -8.26 -4.07 -4.65
C LYS A 75 -9.42 -4.54 -3.74
N LEU A 76 -10.37 -3.65 -3.44
CA LEU A 76 -11.55 -3.96 -2.64
C LEU A 76 -12.41 -5.05 -3.30
N MET A 77 -12.62 -4.96 -4.61
CA MET A 77 -13.35 -5.97 -5.37
C MET A 77 -12.68 -7.35 -5.28
N ILE A 78 -11.37 -7.46 -5.50
CA ILE A 78 -10.65 -8.74 -5.40
C ILE A 78 -10.69 -9.26 -3.97
N MET A 79 -10.49 -8.40 -2.97
CA MET A 79 -10.57 -8.79 -1.56
C MET A 79 -11.92 -9.43 -1.23
N PHE A 80 -13.02 -8.89 -1.76
CA PHE A 80 -14.35 -9.47 -1.59
C PHE A 80 -14.49 -10.86 -2.22
N LEU A 81 -13.96 -11.05 -3.44
CA LEU A 81 -13.97 -12.35 -4.12
C LEU A 81 -13.14 -13.41 -3.39
N VAL A 82 -12.00 -12.99 -2.83
CA VAL A 82 -11.01 -13.89 -2.22
C VAL A 82 -11.37 -14.23 -0.78
N MET A 83 -12.07 -13.34 -0.06
CA MET A 83 -12.59 -13.61 1.29
C MET A 83 -13.47 -14.86 1.34
N ASN A 84 -14.28 -15.11 0.30
CA ASN A 84 -15.08 -16.32 0.18
C ASN A 84 -14.26 -17.59 -0.11
N LYS A 85 -13.09 -17.45 -0.78
CA LYS A 85 -12.22 -18.58 -1.15
C LYS A 85 -11.18 -18.94 -0.09
N LEU A 86 -10.85 -18.01 0.80
CA LEU A 86 -9.84 -18.21 1.85
C LEU A 86 -10.40 -18.83 3.13
N HIS A 87 -11.71 -19.08 3.21
CA HIS A 87 -12.35 -19.65 4.41
C HIS A 87 -12.03 -18.84 5.69
N LEU A 88 -11.85 -17.52 5.56
CA LEU A 88 -11.42 -16.65 6.66
C LEU A 88 -12.38 -16.70 7.86
N SER A 89 -13.66 -16.98 7.61
CA SER A 89 -14.71 -17.09 8.63
C SER A 89 -14.53 -18.26 9.61
N GLU A 90 -13.66 -19.23 9.29
CA GLU A 90 -13.35 -20.35 10.19
C GLU A 90 -12.44 -19.93 11.36
N VAL A 91 -11.80 -18.75 11.25
CA VAL A 91 -10.89 -18.23 12.27
C VAL A 91 -11.68 -17.45 13.36
N PRO A 92 -11.43 -17.69 14.66
CA PRO A 92 -12.04 -16.88 15.72
C PRO A 92 -11.65 -15.41 15.57
N ASN A 93 -12.61 -14.50 15.75
CA ASN A 93 -12.39 -13.04 15.61
C ASN A 93 -11.74 -12.62 14.28
N TYR A 94 -11.92 -13.41 13.20
CA TYR A 94 -11.26 -13.22 11.90
C TYR A 94 -11.32 -11.79 11.37
N LYS A 95 -12.45 -11.10 11.59
CA LYS A 95 -12.65 -9.72 11.13
C LYS A 95 -11.53 -8.80 11.60
N VAL A 96 -11.17 -8.84 12.89
CA VAL A 96 -10.15 -7.95 13.46
C VAL A 96 -8.76 -8.33 12.94
N HIS A 97 -8.47 -9.63 12.90
CA HIS A 97 -7.17 -10.15 12.48
C HIS A 97 -6.86 -9.92 11.00
N PHE A 98 -7.88 -9.87 10.14
CA PHE A 98 -7.69 -9.64 8.71
C PHE A 98 -7.98 -8.20 8.27
N ILE A 99 -8.81 -7.43 8.99
CA ILE A 99 -9.07 -6.04 8.61
C ILE A 99 -7.92 -5.11 8.99
N ILE A 100 -7.27 -5.31 10.15
CA ILE A 100 -6.20 -4.42 10.61
C ILE A 100 -5.01 -4.45 9.64
N PRO A 101 -4.47 -5.62 9.23
CA PRO A 101 -3.38 -5.68 8.26
C PRO A 101 -3.77 -5.08 6.91
N TYR A 102 -5.02 -5.29 6.49
CA TYR A 102 -5.55 -4.70 5.25
C TYR A 102 -5.57 -3.17 5.31
N LEU A 103 -6.08 -2.58 6.40
CA LEU A 103 -6.15 -1.13 6.58
C LEU A 103 -4.74 -0.51 6.65
N ILE A 104 -3.80 -1.16 7.33
CA ILE A 104 -2.40 -0.71 7.37
C ILE A 104 -1.80 -0.76 5.96
N SER A 105 -2.01 -1.86 5.22
CA SER A 105 -1.58 -1.96 3.82
C SER A 105 -2.13 -0.82 2.95
N LEU A 106 -3.42 -0.52 3.08
CA LEU A 106 -4.06 0.59 2.36
C LEU A 106 -3.50 1.95 2.77
N LEU A 107 -3.24 2.17 4.06
CA LEU A 107 -2.62 3.39 4.54
C LEU A 107 -1.23 3.59 3.93
N LEU A 108 -0.40 2.53 3.89
CA LEU A 108 0.93 2.58 3.28
C LEU A 108 0.87 2.90 1.79
N GLU A 109 -0.06 2.30 1.04
CA GLU A 109 -0.28 2.61 -0.38
C GLU A 109 -0.74 4.06 -0.58
N THR A 110 -1.60 4.56 0.31
CA THR A 110 -2.09 5.94 0.28
C THR A 110 -0.94 6.91 0.50
N LEU A 111 -0.13 6.70 1.54
CA LEU A 111 1.04 7.54 1.83
C LEU A 111 2.07 7.48 0.71
N TYR A 112 2.23 6.31 0.09
CA TYR A 112 3.08 6.14 -1.09
C TYR A 112 2.58 6.99 -2.27
N ALA A 113 1.29 6.90 -2.61
CA ALA A 113 0.68 7.66 -3.68
C ALA A 113 0.73 9.17 -3.43
N VAL A 114 0.38 9.62 -2.21
CA VAL A 114 0.44 11.04 -1.81
C VAL A 114 1.86 11.59 -1.98
N LYS A 115 2.88 10.85 -1.54
CA LYS A 115 4.27 11.27 -1.70
C LYS A 115 4.70 11.33 -3.17
N MET A 116 4.22 10.42 -4.01
CA MET A 116 4.48 10.50 -5.46
C MET A 116 3.87 11.75 -6.08
N ILE A 117 2.64 12.08 -5.70
CA ILE A 117 1.92 13.27 -6.16
C ILE A 117 2.63 14.55 -5.69
N GLN A 118 3.02 14.64 -4.42
CA GLN A 118 3.77 15.79 -3.89
C GLN A 118 5.11 16.02 -4.60
N ASN A 119 5.85 14.95 -4.88
CA ASN A 119 7.13 15.05 -5.61
C ASN A 119 6.93 15.57 -7.04
N GLU A 120 5.81 15.21 -7.68
CA GLU A 120 5.49 15.72 -9.02
C GLU A 120 5.19 17.23 -9.00
N TYR A 121 4.40 17.69 -8.02
CA TYR A 121 4.14 19.13 -7.85
C TYR A 121 5.41 19.92 -7.57
N ALA A 122 6.26 19.44 -6.65
CA ALA A 122 7.53 20.09 -6.33
C ALA A 122 8.47 20.16 -7.54
N ASN A 123 8.53 19.10 -8.37
CA ASN A 123 9.31 19.12 -9.60
C ASN A 123 8.79 20.16 -10.60
N LYS A 124 7.46 20.32 -10.73
CA LYS A 124 6.87 21.32 -11.61
C LYS A 124 7.13 22.75 -11.14
N GLU A 125 7.08 23.01 -9.83
CA GLU A 125 7.38 24.34 -9.25
C GLU A 125 8.85 24.75 -9.47
N ASN A 126 9.80 23.81 -9.34
CA ASN A 126 11.23 24.07 -9.60
C ASN A 126 11.57 24.23 -11.10
N LEU A 127 10.68 23.81 -12.01
CA LEU A 127 10.86 23.96 -13.45
C LEU A 127 10.16 25.20 -14.02
N ASP A 128 9.41 25.96 -13.21
CA ASP A 128 8.80 27.23 -13.62
C ASP A 128 9.84 28.37 -13.52
N PRO A 129 10.32 28.91 -14.65
CA PRO A 129 11.34 29.96 -14.68
C PRO A 129 10.88 31.29 -14.07
N ASN A 130 9.59 31.48 -13.78
CA ASN A 130 9.07 32.69 -13.13
C ASN A 130 9.06 32.61 -11.59
N THR A 131 9.46 31.49 -10.97
CA THR A 131 9.45 31.33 -9.50
C THR A 131 10.62 32.06 -8.83
N GLU A 132 11.74 32.26 -9.52
CA GLU A 132 12.87 33.05 -8.99
C GLU A 132 12.64 34.56 -9.06
N ASP A 133 11.90 35.05 -10.06
CA ASP A 133 11.66 36.49 -10.28
C ASP A 133 10.77 37.14 -9.19
N LYS A 134 9.93 36.34 -8.51
CA LYS A 134 9.00 36.84 -7.48
C LYS A 134 9.58 36.97 -6.07
N LYS A 135 10.85 36.62 -5.85
CA LYS A 135 11.53 36.82 -4.55
C LYS A 135 12.39 38.10 -4.49
N GLY A 136 12.36 38.92 -5.54
CA GLY A 136 13.20 40.11 -5.71
C GLY A 136 12.46 41.45 -5.82
N VAL A 137 11.29 41.59 -5.21
CA VAL A 137 10.59 42.89 -5.04
C VAL A 137 10.23 43.12 -3.58
#